data_AF-A0A6M2CQD1-F1
#
_entry.id   AF-A0A6M2CQD1-F1
#
_cell.length_a   1.000
_cell.length_b   1.000
_cell.length_c   1.000
_cell.angle_alpha   90.00
_cell.angle_beta   90.00
_cell.angle_gamma   90.00
#
_symmetry.space_group_name_H-M   'P 1'
#
loop_
_entity.id
_entity.type
_entity.pdbx_description
1 polymer ?
#
loop_
_entity_poly.entity_id
_entity_poly.type
_entity_poly.pdbx_seq_one_letter_code
_entity_poly.pdbx_strand_id
1 'polypeptide(L)'
;MKPLVSCALLLVVFSVSFAHHEELCEKNDEQLKSELICIKLLISQEANKSFNDAKKDLNCNSRSCVIRKLCEGGDLNAAMEQYFTDEQILEIHNAATACDPDAANEDDSP
;
A
#
# COMPACT_ATOMS: atom_id res chain seq x y z
N MET A 1 -44.91 -1.68 30.07
CA MET A 1 -43.95 -0.68 29.58
C MET A 1 -42.68 -1.42 29.19
N LYS A 2 -42.25 -1.31 27.93
CA LYS A 2 -41.05 -1.97 27.35
C LYS A 2 -39.81 -1.12 27.67
N PRO A 3 -38.64 -1.75 27.84
CA PRO A 3 -37.48 -1.23 27.13
C PRO A 3 -36.80 -2.32 26.31
N LEU A 4 -36.73 -2.07 25.00
CA LEU A 4 -35.86 -2.79 24.08
C LEU A 4 -34.42 -2.29 24.33
N VAL A 5 -33.62 -3.08 25.04
CA VAL A 5 -32.18 -2.82 25.17
C VAL A 5 -31.50 -3.49 23.99
N SER A 6 -31.32 -2.70 22.93
CA SER A 6 -30.57 -3.07 21.73
C SER A 6 -29.08 -3.13 22.06
N CYS A 7 -28.53 -4.34 22.17
CA CYS A 7 -27.11 -4.56 22.38
C CYS A 7 -26.40 -4.52 21.02
N ALA A 8 -26.01 -3.32 20.58
CA ALA A 8 -25.12 -3.17 19.44
C ALA A 8 -23.73 -3.71 19.83
N LEU A 9 -23.42 -4.93 19.39
CA LEU A 9 -22.06 -5.47 19.43
C LEU A 9 -21.21 -4.64 18.46
N LEU A 10 -20.42 -3.71 19.01
CA LEU A 10 -19.31 -3.09 18.30
C LEU A 10 -18.20 -4.14 18.21
N LEU A 11 -18.11 -4.82 17.07
CA LEU A 11 -16.93 -5.60 16.70
C LEU A 11 -15.79 -4.61 16.45
N VAL A 12 -15.01 -4.33 17.49
CA VAL A 12 -13.72 -3.64 17.35
C VAL A 12 -12.75 -4.66 16.78
N VAL A 13 -12.59 -4.61 15.45
CA VAL A 13 -11.53 -5.35 14.78
C VAL A 13 -10.23 -4.60 15.08
N PHE A 14 -9.43 -5.12 16.00
CA PHE A 14 -8.05 -4.68 16.14
C PHE A 14 -7.28 -5.25 14.95
N SER A 15 -7.09 -4.43 13.91
CA SER A 15 -6.12 -4.69 12.87
C SER A 15 -4.72 -4.63 13.51
N VAL A 16 -4.06 -5.78 13.57
CA VAL A 16 -2.67 -5.87 13.97
C VAL A 16 -1.86 -5.31 12.80
N SER A 17 -1.41 -4.07 12.91
CA SER A 17 -0.61 -3.40 11.88
C SER A 17 0.73 -4.11 11.71
N PHE A 18 0.98 -4.65 10.51
CA PHE A 18 2.31 -5.10 10.10
C PHE A 18 3.06 -3.86 9.60
N ALA A 19 3.66 -3.15 10.56
CA ALA A 19 4.05 -1.74 10.49
C ALA A 19 5.25 -1.36 9.58
N HIS A 20 5.58 -2.13 8.53
CA HIS A 20 6.65 -1.71 7.60
C HIS A 20 6.27 -1.74 6.11
N HIS A 21 5.05 -2.17 5.74
CA HIS A 21 4.59 -2.13 4.33
C HIS A 21 3.21 -1.49 4.11
N GLU A 22 2.50 -1.15 5.19
CA GLU A 22 1.26 -0.38 5.10
C GLU A 22 1.50 1.11 4.80
N GLU A 23 2.76 1.56 4.72
CA GLU A 23 3.10 2.97 4.61
C GLU A 23 2.54 3.62 3.33
N LEU A 24 2.61 2.92 2.18
CA LEU A 24 1.98 3.42 0.95
C LEU A 24 0.44 3.52 1.06
N CYS A 25 -0.18 2.68 1.89
CA CYS A 25 -1.62 2.72 2.13
C CYS A 25 -2.02 3.88 3.06
N GLU A 26 -1.15 4.26 3.99
CA GLU A 26 -1.38 5.33 4.97
C GLU A 26 -1.10 6.73 4.43
N LYS A 27 -0.22 6.85 3.44
CA LYS A 27 0.10 8.13 2.79
C LYS A 27 -1.13 8.78 2.17
N ASN A 28 -1.16 10.12 2.16
CA ASN A 28 -2.21 10.85 1.44
C ASN A 28 -2.00 10.77 -0.08
N ASP A 29 -3.00 11.17 -0.87
CA ASP A 29 -2.97 10.99 -2.32
C ASP A 29 -1.83 11.72 -3.03
N GLU A 30 -1.39 12.87 -2.55
CA GLU A 30 -0.30 13.63 -3.16
C GLU A 30 1.06 13.04 -2.78
N GLN A 31 1.24 12.63 -1.52
CA GLN A 31 2.43 11.88 -1.07
C GLN A 31 2.59 10.59 -1.86
N LEU A 32 1.52 9.78 -1.92
CA LEU A 32 1.51 8.51 -2.64
C LEU A 32 1.83 8.69 -4.13
N LYS A 33 1.27 9.72 -4.79
CA LYS A 33 1.61 10.01 -6.21
C LYS A 33 3.08 10.39 -6.36
N SER A 34 3.61 11.24 -5.48
CA SER A 34 4.99 11.69 -5.50
C SER A 34 5.96 10.51 -5.37
N GLU A 35 5.74 9.65 -4.38
CA GLU A 35 6.58 8.48 -4.16
C GLU A 35 6.47 7.47 -5.29
N LEU A 36 5.27 7.25 -5.84
CA LEU A 36 5.11 6.36 -6.99
C LEU A 36 5.80 6.86 -8.28
N ILE A 37 6.07 8.17 -8.39
CA ILE A 37 6.93 8.72 -9.46
C ILE A 37 8.38 8.33 -9.20
N CYS A 38 8.86 8.41 -7.96
CA CYS A 38 10.20 7.99 -7.58
C CYS A 38 10.38 6.47 -7.74
N ILE A 39 9.48 5.66 -7.18
CA ILE A 39 9.49 4.18 -7.27
C ILE A 39 9.55 3.73 -8.73
N LYS A 40 8.77 4.38 -9.62
CA LYS A 40 8.78 4.08 -11.05
C LYS A 40 10.17 4.12 -11.68
N LEU A 41 11.05 5.00 -11.20
CA LEU A 41 12.41 5.20 -11.72
C LEU A 41 13.41 4.19 -11.15
N LEU A 42 13.11 3.60 -9.99
CA LEU A 42 14.02 2.69 -9.27
C LEU A 42 13.72 1.21 -9.49
N ILE A 43 12.50 0.88 -9.92
CA ILE A 43 12.12 -0.51 -10.23
C ILE A 43 12.41 -0.88 -11.69
N SER A 44 12.54 -2.18 -11.93
CA SER A 44 12.82 -2.82 -13.20
C SER A 44 11.75 -2.53 -14.25
N GLN A 45 12.10 -2.81 -15.51
CA GLN A 45 11.13 -2.70 -16.59
C GLN A 45 10.02 -3.74 -16.44
N GLU A 46 10.32 -4.94 -15.96
CA GLU A 46 9.31 -5.97 -15.67
C GLU A 46 8.34 -5.52 -14.58
N ALA A 47 8.82 -5.02 -13.44
CA ALA A 47 7.94 -4.51 -12.37
C ALA A 47 7.10 -3.32 -12.85
N ASN A 48 7.70 -2.42 -13.66
CA ASN A 48 6.98 -1.33 -14.31
C ASN A 48 5.88 -1.82 -15.25
N LYS A 49 6.11 -2.95 -15.94
CA LYS A 49 5.10 -3.60 -16.78
C LYS A 49 3.98 -4.22 -15.93
N SER A 50 4.31 -4.92 -14.86
CA SER A 50 3.32 -5.48 -13.91
C SER A 50 2.38 -4.41 -13.37
N PHE A 51 2.91 -3.22 -13.01
CA PHE A 51 2.07 -2.07 -12.66
C PHE A 51 1.09 -1.65 -13.78
N ASN A 52 1.53 -1.69 -15.04
CA ASN A 52 0.68 -1.33 -16.16
C ASN A 52 -0.40 -2.38 -16.45
N ASP A 53 -0.11 -3.64 -16.17
CA ASP A 53 -1.08 -4.74 -16.29
C ASP A 53 -2.10 -4.65 -15.15
N ALA A 54 -1.65 -4.47 -13.89
CA ALA A 54 -2.52 -4.21 -12.74
C ALA A 54 -3.44 -2.99 -12.97
N LYS A 55 -2.93 -1.93 -13.60
CA LYS A 55 -3.75 -0.77 -14.01
C LYS A 55 -4.90 -1.17 -14.93
N LYS A 56 -4.67 -2.05 -15.90
CA LYS A 56 -5.72 -2.48 -16.84
C LYS A 56 -6.75 -3.35 -16.11
N ASP A 57 -6.27 -4.33 -15.35
CA ASP A 57 -7.11 -5.32 -14.69
C ASP A 57 -8.01 -4.68 -13.62
N LEU A 58 -7.46 -3.71 -12.88
CA LEU A 58 -8.19 -2.97 -11.87
C LEU A 58 -8.94 -1.75 -12.43
N ASN A 59 -8.92 -1.53 -13.74
CA ASN A 59 -9.52 -0.36 -14.41
C ASN A 59 -9.08 0.98 -13.79
N CYS A 60 -7.77 1.12 -13.58
CA CYS A 60 -7.11 2.25 -12.95
C CYS A 60 -6.32 3.10 -13.96
N ASN A 61 -6.49 4.42 -13.87
CA ASN A 61 -5.77 5.38 -14.74
C ASN A 61 -4.37 5.75 -14.23
N SER A 62 -4.09 5.52 -12.94
CA SER A 62 -2.81 5.81 -12.28
C SER A 62 -2.31 4.63 -11.43
N ARG A 63 -1.02 4.66 -11.06
CA ARG A 63 -0.46 3.68 -10.11
C ARG A 63 -0.98 3.90 -8.69
N SER A 64 -1.26 5.16 -8.31
CA SER A 64 -1.86 5.46 -7.01
C SER A 64 -3.24 4.81 -6.87
N CYS A 65 -4.05 4.78 -7.93
CA CYS A 65 -5.32 4.04 -7.95
C CYS A 65 -5.10 2.54 -7.73
N VAL A 66 -4.08 1.95 -8.36
CA VAL A 66 -3.73 0.52 -8.16
C VAL A 66 -3.42 0.27 -6.69
N ILE A 67 -2.47 1.02 -6.12
CA ILE A 67 -2.09 0.86 -4.71
C ILE A 67 -3.31 1.03 -3.80
N ARG A 68 -4.13 2.08 -3.99
CA ARG A 68 -5.35 2.28 -3.19
C ARG A 68 -6.29 1.07 -3.23
N LYS A 69 -6.50 0.47 -4.40
CA LYS A 69 -7.33 -0.74 -4.52
C LYS A 69 -6.70 -1.96 -3.84
N LEU A 70 -5.39 -2.12 -3.95
CA LEU A 70 -4.69 -3.22 -3.26
C LEU A 70 -4.74 -3.04 -1.73
N CYS A 71 -4.76 -1.80 -1.24
CA CYS A 71 -4.91 -1.48 0.18
C CYS A 71 -6.31 -1.76 0.75
N GLU A 72 -7.36 -1.89 -0.08
CA GLU A 72 -8.73 -2.13 0.40
C GLU A 72 -8.88 -3.46 1.18
N GLY A 73 -8.00 -4.43 0.93
CA GLY A 73 -8.00 -5.75 1.57
C GLY A 73 -7.31 -5.82 2.93
N GLY A 74 -6.63 -4.75 3.37
CA GLY A 74 -5.90 -4.71 4.65
C GLY A 74 -4.55 -5.45 4.67
N ASP A 75 -4.18 -6.15 3.60
CA ASP A 75 -2.84 -6.71 3.40
C ASP A 75 -2.36 -6.36 1.99
N LEU A 76 -1.57 -5.29 1.91
CA LEU A 76 -1.01 -4.83 0.64
C LEU A 76 -0.10 -5.88 0.01
N ASN A 77 0.69 -6.60 0.81
CA ASN A 77 1.68 -7.53 0.30
C ASN A 77 1.00 -8.74 -0.36
N ALA A 78 0.03 -9.33 0.32
CA ALA A 78 -0.79 -10.41 -0.24
C ALA A 78 -1.59 -9.96 -1.47
N ALA A 79 -2.04 -8.70 -1.52
CA ALA A 79 -2.71 -8.15 -2.68
C ALA A 79 -1.76 -7.96 -3.88
N MET A 80 -0.50 -7.56 -3.62
CA MET A 80 0.53 -7.41 -4.65
C MET A 80 0.91 -8.74 -5.30
N GLU A 81 0.89 -9.86 -4.58
CA GLU A 81 1.17 -11.21 -5.13
C GLU A 81 0.24 -11.61 -6.29
N GLN A 82 -0.92 -10.95 -6.44
CA GLN A 82 -1.82 -11.19 -7.58
C GLN A 82 -1.29 -10.63 -8.90
N TYR A 83 -0.36 -9.66 -8.85
CA TYR A 83 0.11 -8.89 -10.01
C TYR A 83 1.63 -8.87 -10.16
N PHE A 84 2.36 -9.14 -9.09
CA PHE A 84 3.80 -9.02 -9.00
C PHE A 84 4.40 -10.34 -8.51
N THR A 85 5.61 -10.67 -8.98
CA THR A 85 6.39 -11.78 -8.39
C THR A 85 7.04 -11.34 -7.09
N ASP A 86 7.48 -12.28 -6.26
CA ASP A 86 8.18 -12.00 -5.00
C ASP A 86 9.39 -11.07 -5.21
N GLU A 87 10.15 -11.26 -6.29
CA GLU A 87 11.29 -10.39 -6.61
C GLU A 87 10.84 -8.97 -6.96
N GLN A 88 9.74 -8.82 -7.69
CA GLN A 88 9.18 -7.51 -8.03
C GLN A 88 8.61 -6.81 -6.80
N ILE A 89 7.98 -7.56 -5.89
CA ILE A 89 7.46 -7.05 -4.63
C ILE A 89 8.61 -6.52 -3.78
N LEU A 90 9.68 -7.32 -3.61
CA LEU A 90 10.89 -6.90 -2.90
C LEU A 90 11.53 -5.65 -3.54
N GLU A 91 11.55 -5.57 -4.87
CA GLU A 91 12.05 -4.41 -5.59
C GLU A 91 11.20 -3.15 -5.32
N ILE A 92 9.87 -3.28 -5.33
CA ILE A 92 8.95 -2.17 -5.02
C ILE A 92 9.13 -1.71 -3.58
N HIS A 93 9.34 -2.64 -2.65
CA HIS A 93 9.58 -2.33 -1.24
C HIS A 93 10.86 -1.56 -1.02
N ASN A 94 11.98 -2.05 -1.56
CA ASN A 94 13.25 -1.34 -1.49
C ASN A 94 13.16 0.04 -2.13
N ALA A 95 12.45 0.16 -3.26
CA ALA A 95 12.21 1.43 -3.91
C ALA A 95 11.33 2.36 -3.07
N ALA A 96 10.31 1.84 -2.39
CA ALA A 96 9.44 2.63 -1.50
C ALA A 96 10.24 3.19 -0.33
N THR A 97 11.04 2.35 0.35
CA THR A 97 11.95 2.81 1.42
C THR A 97 12.94 3.87 0.94
N ALA A 98 13.53 3.71 -0.25
CA ALA A 98 14.46 4.70 -0.80
C ALA A 98 13.79 6.01 -1.25
N CYS A 99 12.49 5.96 -1.53
CA CYS A 99 11.71 7.10 -2.01
C CYS A 99 10.90 7.78 -0.91
N ASP A 100 10.83 7.20 0.28
CA ASP A 100 10.13 7.76 1.42
C ASP A 100 10.95 8.93 2.01
N PRO A 101 10.43 10.16 1.99
CA PRO A 101 11.10 11.30 2.61
C PRO A 101 11.16 11.21 4.14
N ASP A 102 10.33 10.38 4.76
CA ASP A 102 10.21 10.29 6.22
C ASP A 102 11.18 9.26 6.82
N ALA A 103 11.61 8.24 6.06
CA ALA A 103 12.60 7.22 6.44
C ALA A 103 13.94 7.82 6.95
N ALA A 104 14.35 8.98 6.45
CA ALA A 104 15.57 9.66 6.89
C ALA A 104 15.47 10.22 8.34
N ASN A 105 14.27 10.30 8.92
CA ASN A 105 14.07 10.80 10.29
C ASN A 105 14.01 9.67 11.34
N GLU A 106 14.02 8.40 10.93
CA GLU A 106 14.01 7.25 11.86
C GLU A 106 15.41 6.79 12.29
N ASP A 107 16.46 7.19 11.56
CA ASP A 107 17.87 6.88 11.87
C ASP A 107 18.50 7.76 12.98
N ASP A 108 17.74 8.66 13.60
CA ASP A 108 18.18 9.50 14.73
C ASP A 108 17.25 9.33 15.94
N SER A 109 17.33 8.16 16.58
CA SER A 109 16.86 7.98 17.97
C SER A 109 18.06 7.61 18.86
N PRO A 110 18.40 8.42 19.88
CA PRO A 110 19.49 8.14 20.82
C PRO A 110 19.22 6.95 21.77
#